data_AF-A0A1H0IPY9-F1
#
_entry.id   AF-A0A1H0IPY9-F1
#
_cell.length_a   1.000
_cell.length_b   1.000
_cell.length_c   1.000
_cell.angle_alpha   90.00
_cell.angle_beta   90.00
_cell.angle_gamma   90.00
#
_symmetry.space_group_name_H-M   'P 1'
#
loop_
_entity.id
_entity.type
_entity.pdbx_description
1 polymer ?
#
loop_
_entity_poly.entity_id
_entity_poly.type
_entity_poly.pdbx_seq_one_letter_code
_entity_poly.pdbx_strand_id
1 'polypeptide(L)'
;MSVDREPRSVPDLLSDLLRETTELFRTEGRLIRAEISDKVSQLQVGGGSLAAGGICLLVALIVLSQALVIALAHVVGAGWSALIVGIVLAVIGAMLLAKGKKDLETLSITPDRTLDQLGKDGRLVKEKTL
;
A
#
# COMPACT_ATOMS: atom_id res chain seq x y z
N MET A 1 61.11 34.33 -9.50
CA MET A 1 60.26 33.12 -9.43
C MET A 1 58.86 33.60 -9.07
N SER A 2 58.08 33.99 -10.08
CA SER A 2 56.71 34.49 -9.93
C SER A 2 55.76 33.31 -9.79
N VAL A 3 55.05 33.24 -8.68
CA VAL A 3 53.97 32.27 -8.47
C VAL A 3 52.72 32.89 -9.05
N ASP A 4 52.41 32.56 -10.30
CA ASP A 4 51.12 32.88 -10.91
C ASP A 4 50.03 32.11 -10.16
N ARG A 5 49.20 32.84 -9.40
CA ARG A 5 47.96 32.29 -8.85
C ARG A 5 46.93 32.33 -9.97
N GLU A 6 46.71 31.20 -10.65
CA GLU A 6 45.58 31.08 -11.54
C GLU A 6 44.27 31.30 -10.73
N PRO A 7 43.43 32.25 -11.15
CA PRO A 7 42.14 32.47 -10.53
C PRO A 7 41.27 31.22 -10.77
N ARG A 8 40.75 30.63 -9.68
CA ARG A 8 39.85 29.47 -9.74
C ARG A 8 38.77 29.72 -10.78
N SER A 9 38.78 28.91 -11.83
CA SER A 9 37.95 29.11 -13.01
C SER A 9 36.50 28.72 -12.71
N VAL A 10 35.53 29.51 -13.14
CA VAL A 10 34.08 29.22 -13.08
C VAL A 10 33.72 27.77 -13.50
N PRO A 11 34.36 27.16 -14.52
CA PRO A 11 34.18 25.74 -14.84
C PRO A 11 34.60 24.73 -13.76
N ASP A 12 35.56 25.04 -12.88
CA ASP A 12 35.95 24.14 -11.78
C ASP A 12 34.88 24.10 -10.68
N LEU A 13 34.29 25.26 -10.35
CA LEU A 13 33.21 25.35 -9.36
C LEU A 13 31.92 24.66 -9.83
N LEU A 14 31.63 24.73 -11.13
CA LEU A 14 30.52 23.99 -11.74
C LEU A 14 30.75 22.48 -11.73
N SER A 15 31.99 22.04 -11.96
CA SER A 15 32.37 20.62 -11.89
C SER A 15 32.28 20.08 -10.46
N ASP A 16 32.66 20.88 -9.45
CA ASP A 16 32.50 20.51 -8.04
C ASP A 16 31.01 20.43 -7.63
N LEU A 17 30.17 21.38 -8.02
CA LEU A 17 28.72 21.36 -7.76
C LEU A 17 27.99 20.19 -8.43
N LEU A 18 28.39 19.84 -9.66
CA LEU A 18 27.85 18.65 -10.36
C LEU A 18 28.28 17.35 -9.67
N ARG A 19 29.50 17.30 -9.12
CA ARG A 19 29.99 16.14 -8.37
C ARG A 19 29.26 15.99 -7.03
N GLU A 20 29.02 17.10 -6.33
CA GLU A 20 28.31 17.13 -5.04
C GLU A 20 26.81 16.82 -5.19
N THR A 21 26.15 17.35 -6.23
CA THR A 21 24.75 16.97 -6.55
C THR A 21 24.62 15.50 -6.93
N THR A 22 25.56 14.95 -7.72
CA THR A 22 25.58 13.52 -8.05
C THR A 22 25.76 12.64 -6.81
N GLU A 23 26.58 13.05 -5.83
CA GLU A 23 26.70 12.35 -4.54
C GLU A 23 25.42 12.44 -3.70
N LEU A 24 24.74 13.59 -3.71
CA LEU A 24 23.48 13.78 -2.99
C LEU A 24 22.40 12.83 -3.53
N PHE A 25 22.18 12.80 -4.85
CA PHE A 25 21.23 11.89 -5.50
C PHE A 25 21.53 10.42 -5.19
N ARG A 26 22.80 10.04 -5.18
CA ARG A 26 23.23 8.67 -4.87
C ARG A 26 22.97 8.30 -3.40
N THR A 27 23.06 9.28 -2.51
CA THR A 27 22.81 9.12 -1.07
C THR A 27 21.33 9.07 -0.76
N GLU A 28 20.55 9.98 -1.33
CA GLU A 28 19.10 10.06 -1.17
C GLU A 28 18.41 8.84 -1.80
N GLY A 29 18.89 8.36 -2.95
CA GLY A 29 18.43 7.10 -3.56
C GLY A 29 18.72 5.86 -2.69
N ARG A 30 19.86 5.82 -1.97
CA ARG A 30 20.15 4.76 -0.99
C ARG A 30 19.21 4.81 0.20
N LEU A 31 18.90 6.00 0.70
CA LEU A 31 18.00 6.20 1.83
C LEU A 31 16.56 5.79 1.48
N ILE A 32 16.07 6.23 0.32
CA ILE A 32 14.75 5.84 -0.22
C ILE A 32 14.69 4.31 -0.39
N ARG A 33 15.73 3.68 -0.95
CA ARG A 33 15.76 2.23 -1.11
C ARG A 33 15.75 1.51 0.24
N ALA A 34 16.46 2.02 1.24
CA ALA A 34 16.46 1.47 2.59
C ALA A 34 15.08 1.58 3.25
N GLU A 35 14.43 2.75 3.17
CA GLU A 35 13.10 2.97 3.73
C GLU A 35 12.04 2.10 3.02
N ILE A 36 12.09 1.98 1.69
CA ILE A 36 11.19 1.08 0.95
C ILE A 36 11.43 -0.37 1.38
N SER A 37 12.68 -0.81 1.49
CA SER A 37 13.01 -2.18 1.93
C SER A 37 12.50 -2.45 3.33
N ASP A 38 12.59 -1.47 4.23
CA ASP A 38 12.12 -1.61 5.61
C ASP A 38 10.58 -1.66 5.68
N LYS A 39 9.88 -0.78 4.94
CA LYS A 39 8.41 -0.85 4.80
C LYS A 39 7.95 -2.18 4.20
N VAL A 40 8.63 -2.68 3.17
CA VAL A 40 8.32 -3.98 2.54
C VAL A 40 8.53 -5.14 3.52
N SER A 41 9.64 -5.13 4.27
CA SER A 41 9.93 -6.14 5.29
C SER A 41 8.86 -6.15 6.39
N GLN A 42 8.46 -4.98 6.89
CA GLN A 42 7.39 -4.85 7.88
C GLN A 42 6.04 -5.34 7.32
N LEU A 43 5.71 -5.02 6.07
CA LEU A 43 4.53 -5.56 5.38
C LEU A 43 4.61 -7.07 5.17
N GLN A 44 5.79 -7.64 4.95
CA GLN A 44 5.98 -9.08 4.75
C GLN A 44 5.75 -9.86 6.04
N VAL A 45 6.33 -9.39 7.16
CA VAL A 45 6.16 -10.02 8.48
C VAL A 45 4.72 -9.83 8.99
N GLY A 46 4.17 -8.63 8.82
CA GLY A 46 2.77 -8.33 9.16
C GLY A 46 1.78 -9.12 8.29
N GLY A 47 2.06 -9.23 6.99
CA GLY A 47 1.21 -9.96 6.04
C GLY A 47 1.21 -11.46 6.27
N GLY A 48 2.36 -12.06 6.59
CA GLY A 48 2.46 -13.49 6.89
C GLY A 48 1.68 -13.91 8.14
N SER A 49 1.82 -13.16 9.23
CA SER A 49 1.09 -13.43 10.48
C SER A 49 -0.42 -13.18 10.33
N LEU A 50 -0.82 -12.15 9.59
CA LEU A 50 -2.23 -11.90 9.27
C LEU A 50 -2.85 -13.02 8.44
N ALA A 51 -2.13 -13.53 7.42
CA ALA A 51 -2.59 -14.65 6.61
C ALA A 51 -2.73 -15.93 7.44
N ALA A 52 -1.73 -16.27 8.25
CA ALA A 52 -1.78 -17.43 9.14
C ALA A 52 -2.94 -17.33 10.15
N GLY A 53 -3.09 -16.17 10.80
CA GLY A 53 -4.20 -15.89 11.71
C GLY A 53 -5.57 -15.99 11.01
N GLY A 54 -5.68 -15.47 9.78
CA GLY A 54 -6.87 -15.59 8.96
C GLY A 54 -7.25 -17.04 8.64
N ILE A 55 -6.27 -17.89 8.31
CA ILE A 55 -6.48 -19.33 8.09
C ILE A 55 -6.95 -20.00 9.38
N CYS A 56 -6.30 -19.73 10.52
CA CYS A 56 -6.72 -20.28 11.82
C CYS A 56 -8.17 -19.88 12.17
N LEU A 57 -8.52 -18.61 11.97
CA LEU A 57 -9.89 -18.13 12.19
C LEU A 57 -10.90 -18.77 11.24
N LEU A 58 -10.53 -19.00 9.99
CA LEU A 58 -11.38 -19.71 9.02
C LEU A 58 -11.66 -21.14 9.46
N VAL A 59 -10.63 -21.88 9.91
CA VAL A 59 -10.80 -23.24 10.44
C VAL A 59 -11.69 -23.23 11.69
N ALA A 60 -11.44 -22.31 12.63
CA ALA A 60 -12.27 -22.16 13.82
C ALA A 60 -13.72 -21.83 13.46
N LEU A 61 -13.97 -20.96 12.49
CA LEU A 61 -15.30 -20.61 12.02
C LEU A 61 -16.03 -21.82 11.44
N ILE A 62 -15.36 -22.67 10.66
CA ILE A 62 -15.96 -23.92 10.15
C ILE A 62 -16.38 -24.83 11.31
N VAL A 63 -15.49 -25.06 12.28
CA VAL A 63 -15.78 -25.92 13.44
C VAL A 63 -16.93 -25.36 14.28
N LEU A 64 -16.94 -24.05 14.56
CA LEU A 64 -18.01 -23.39 15.29
C LEU A 64 -19.34 -23.41 14.52
N SER A 65 -19.31 -23.28 13.20
CA SER A 65 -20.52 -23.38 12.37
C SER A 65 -21.14 -24.76 12.47
N GLN A 66 -20.33 -25.82 12.42
CA GLN A 66 -20.83 -27.19 12.59
C GLN A 66 -21.40 -27.41 14.00
N ALA A 67 -20.72 -26.91 15.03
CA ALA A 67 -21.23 -26.98 16.40
C ALA A 67 -22.58 -26.26 16.54
N LEU A 68 -22.73 -25.08 15.93
CA LEU A 68 -23.98 -24.32 15.96
C LEU A 68 -25.11 -25.02 15.21
N VAL A 69 -24.81 -25.60 14.05
CA VAL A 69 -25.78 -26.40 13.28
C VAL A 69 -26.25 -27.60 14.09
N ILE A 70 -25.35 -28.34 14.73
CA ILE A 70 -25.70 -29.48 15.59
C ILE A 70 -26.54 -29.03 16.79
N ALA A 71 -26.17 -27.91 17.42
CA ALA A 71 -26.93 -27.36 18.54
C ALA A 71 -28.37 -27.00 18.12
N LEU A 72 -28.54 -26.29 17.00
CA LEU A 72 -29.87 -25.93 16.48
C LEU A 72 -30.64 -27.15 15.96
N ALA A 73 -29.95 -28.20 15.49
CA ALA A 73 -30.60 -29.38 14.92
C ALA A 73 -31.51 -30.08 15.93
N HIS A 74 -31.23 -29.97 17.23
CA HIS A 74 -32.07 -30.51 18.30
C HIS A 74 -33.43 -29.79 18.44
N VAL A 75 -33.56 -28.58 17.88
CA VAL A 75 -34.77 -27.75 17.99
C VAL A 75 -35.53 -27.72 16.67
N VAL A 76 -34.85 -27.49 15.54
CA VAL A 76 -35.48 -27.24 14.24
C VAL A 76 -35.10 -28.26 13.15
N GLY A 77 -34.27 -29.25 13.49
CA GLY A 77 -33.77 -30.26 12.54
C GLY A 77 -32.53 -29.80 11.77
N ALA A 78 -31.72 -30.77 11.32
CA ALA A 78 -30.40 -30.51 10.74
C ALA A 78 -30.43 -29.65 9.47
N GLY A 79 -31.40 -29.88 8.58
CA GLY A 79 -31.52 -29.14 7.31
C GLY A 79 -31.81 -27.65 7.52
N TRP A 80 -32.82 -27.33 8.34
CA TRP A 80 -33.16 -25.95 8.66
C TRP A 80 -32.09 -25.24 9.46
N SER A 81 -31.40 -25.97 10.35
CA SER A 81 -30.28 -25.43 11.13
C SER A 81 -29.13 -24.99 10.22
N ALA A 82 -28.73 -25.85 9.28
CA ALA A 82 -27.69 -25.53 8.30
C ALA A 82 -28.07 -24.32 7.43
N LEU A 83 -29.34 -24.23 7.02
CA LEU A 83 -29.84 -23.10 6.24
C LEU A 83 -29.78 -21.78 7.01
N ILE A 84 -30.28 -21.76 8.26
CA ILE A 84 -30.29 -20.55 9.10
C ILE A 84 -28.86 -20.07 9.38
N VAL A 85 -27.98 -20.97 9.82
CA VAL A 85 -26.58 -20.63 10.11
C VAL A 85 -25.86 -20.14 8.86
N GLY A 86 -26.09 -20.81 7.72
CA GLY A 86 -25.53 -20.43 6.42
C GLY A 86 -25.96 -19.03 5.99
N ILE A 87 -27.26 -18.70 6.13
CA ILE A 87 -27.77 -17.36 5.79
C ILE A 87 -27.15 -16.29 6.69
N VAL A 88 -27.07 -16.53 8.00
CA VAL A 88 -26.47 -15.57 8.95
C VAL A 88 -25.01 -15.30 8.59
N LEU A 89 -24.22 -16.35 8.33
CA LEU A 89 -22.82 -16.20 7.93
C LEU A 89 -22.67 -15.54 6.56
N ALA A 90 -23.56 -15.82 5.61
CA ALA A 90 -23.55 -15.16 4.30
C ALA A 90 -23.78 -13.65 4.42
N VAL A 91 -24.72 -13.22 5.26
CA VAL A 91 -24.97 -11.79 5.53
C VAL A 91 -23.76 -11.13 6.19
N ILE A 92 -23.16 -11.77 7.19
CA ILE A 92 -21.95 -11.27 7.85
C ILE A 92 -20.79 -11.16 6.83
N GLY A 93 -20.59 -12.20 6.01
CA GLY A 93 -19.57 -12.23 4.96
C GLY A 93 -19.76 -11.14 3.92
N ALA A 94 -20.99 -10.90 3.46
CA ALA A 94 -21.31 -9.82 2.54
C ALA A 94 -20.98 -8.43 3.11
N MET A 95 -21.30 -8.19 4.39
CA MET A 95 -20.96 -6.93 5.07
C MET A 95 -19.44 -6.74 5.23
N LEU A 96 -18.70 -7.81 5.58
CA LEU A 96 -17.25 -7.77 5.70
C LEU A 96 -16.59 -7.50 4.35
N LEU A 97 -17.05 -8.16 3.28
CA LEU A 97 -16.57 -7.92 1.92
C LEU A 97 -16.84 -6.49 1.46
N ALA A 98 -18.03 -5.94 1.75
CA ALA A 98 -18.35 -4.56 1.43
C ALA A 98 -17.45 -3.56 2.17
N LYS A 99 -17.20 -3.80 3.47
CA LYS A 99 -16.27 -2.99 4.27
C LYS A 99 -14.84 -3.09 3.74
N GLY A 100 -14.33 -4.30 3.52
CA GLY A 100 -12.97 -4.51 3.02
C GLY A 100 -12.75 -3.86 1.64
N LYS A 101 -13.74 -3.95 0.74
CA LYS A 101 -13.68 -3.21 -0.54
C LYS A 101 -13.58 -1.71 -0.33
N LYS A 102 -14.42 -1.14 0.53
CA LYS A 102 -14.39 0.29 0.86
C LYS A 102 -13.06 0.71 1.48
N ASP A 103 -12.52 -0.09 2.41
CA ASP A 103 -11.26 0.20 3.07
C ASP A 103 -10.08 0.18 2.07
N LEU A 104 -10.09 -0.78 1.13
CA LEU A 104 -9.11 -0.84 0.04
C LEU A 104 -9.25 0.31 -0.97
N GLU A 105 -10.47 0.76 -1.26
CA GLU A 105 -10.70 1.97 -2.07
C GLU A 105 -10.16 3.22 -1.37
N THR A 106 -10.30 3.34 -0.05
CA THR A 106 -9.71 4.46 0.71
C THR A 106 -8.19 4.40 0.83
N LEU A 107 -7.62 3.19 0.72
CA LEU A 107 -6.17 2.95 0.63
C LEU A 107 -5.64 3.13 -0.81
N SER A 108 -6.47 3.58 -1.74
CA SER A 108 -6.04 3.82 -3.12
C SER A 108 -4.78 4.69 -3.12
N ILE A 109 -3.70 4.06 -3.57
CA ILE A 109 -2.43 4.66 -3.98
C ILE A 109 -2.67 5.42 -5.31
N THR A 110 -3.75 6.19 -5.37
CA THR A 110 -3.96 7.20 -6.40
C THR A 110 -3.57 8.50 -5.72
N PRO A 111 -2.37 9.05 -5.97
CA PRO A 111 -2.08 10.38 -5.49
C PRO A 111 -3.03 11.34 -6.24
N ASP A 112 -4.19 11.59 -5.64
CA ASP A 112 -5.21 12.52 -6.15
C ASP A 112 -4.62 13.92 -6.38
N ARG A 113 -3.54 14.23 -5.65
CA ARG A 113 -2.76 15.46 -5.81
C ARG A 113 -1.95 15.51 -7.11
N THR A 114 -1.55 14.38 -7.69
CA THR A 114 -0.66 14.33 -8.87
C THR A 114 -1.43 14.38 -10.19
N LEU A 115 -2.62 13.77 -10.26
CA LEU A 115 -3.44 13.80 -11.48
C LEU A 115 -4.01 15.20 -11.75
N ASP A 116 -4.33 15.97 -10.71
CA ASP A 116 -4.86 17.34 -10.86
C ASP A 116 -3.79 18.36 -11.30
N GLN A 117 -2.50 18.05 -11.08
CA GLN A 117 -1.38 18.89 -11.55
C GLN A 117 -0.98 18.57 -13.00
N LEU A 118 -1.03 17.30 -13.43
CA LEU A 118 -0.79 16.92 -14.82
C LEU A 118 -1.84 17.51 -15.79
N GLY A 119 -3.09 17.67 -15.33
CA GLY A 119 -4.16 18.33 -16.10
C GLY A 119 -4.04 19.86 -16.18
N LYS A 120 -3.21 20.50 -15.36
CA LYS A 120 -2.96 21.95 -15.40
C LYS A 120 -1.81 22.30 -16.35
N ASP A 121 -0.76 21.48 -16.39
CA ASP A 121 0.38 21.70 -17.31
C ASP A 121 0.01 21.58 -18.78
N GLY A 122 -0.91 20.66 -19.14
CA GLY A 122 -1.40 20.54 -20.52
C GLY A 122 -2.21 21.75 -21.01
N ARG A 123 -2.76 22.56 -20.10
CA ARG A 123 -3.49 23.80 -20.44
C ARG A 123 -2.56 25.00 -20.62
N LEU A 124 -1.45 25.07 -19.88
CA LEU A 124 -0.49 26.16 -19.98
C LEU A 124 0.31 26.14 -21.31
N VAL A 125 0.48 24.96 -21.93
CA VAL A 125 1.10 24.87 -23.28
C VAL A 125 0.17 25.40 -24.38
N LYS A 126 -1.16 25.31 -24.20
CA LYS A 126 -2.14 25.83 -25.17
C LYS A 126 -2.33 27.34 -25.11
N GLU A 127 -1.93 27.99 -24.02
CA GLU A 127 -2.10 29.45 -23.84
C GLU A 127 -0.88 30.26 -24.30
N LYS A 128 0.27 29.62 -24.53
CA LYS A 128 1.49 30.29 -25.05
C LYS A 128 1.73 30.16 -26.55
N THR A 129 0.77 29.60 -27.31
CA THR A 129 0.92 29.38 -28.76
C THR A 129 -0.22 29.95 -29.62
N LEU A 130 -1.09 30.79 -29.04
CA LEU A 130 -2.03 31.64 -29.79
C LEU A 130 -1.78 33.12 -29.50
#